data_AF-A0A2S6R106-F1
#
_entry.id   AF-A0A2S6R106-F1
#
_cell.length_a   1.000
_cell.length_b   1.000
_cell.length_c   1.000
_cell.angle_alpha   90.00
_cell.angle_beta   90.00
_cell.angle_gamma   90.00
#
_symmetry.space_group_name_H-M   'P 1'
#
loop_
_entity.id
_entity.type
_entity.pdbx_description
1 polymer ?
#
loop_
_entity_poly.entity_id
_entity_poly.type
_entity_poly.pdbx_seq_one_letter_code
_entity_poly.pdbx_strand_id
1 'polypeptide(L)' 'LIGTWAAADWAIRFYEKYGFEQTSPADKDLLLRAYWTIPERQIETSVVLADGRWFEANTA' A
#
# COMPACT_ATOMS: atom_id res chain seq x y z
N LEU A 1 -3.90 0.36 -6.60
CA LEU A 1 -3.49 0.62 -5.21
C LEU A 1 -4.54 0.07 -4.27
N ILE A 2 -4.13 -0.61 -3.21
CA ILE A 2 -4.98 -1.16 -2.17
C ILE A 2 -4.42 -0.73 -0.82
N GLY A 3 -5.17 0.06 -0.05
CA GLY A 3 -4.82 0.38 1.33
C GLY A 3 -5.45 -0.63 2.29
N THR A 4 -4.67 -1.18 3.21
CA THR A 4 -5.16 -2.09 4.26
C THR A 4 -4.37 -1.93 5.55
N TRP A 5 -4.85 -2.48 6.66
CA TRP A 5 -4.12 -2.53 7.91
C TRP A 5 -2.92 -3.49 7.79
N ALA A 6 -1.78 -3.13 8.37
CA ALA A 6 -0.60 -3.99 8.40
C ALA A 6 -0.87 -5.35 9.08
N ALA A 7 -1.84 -5.40 9.99
CA ALA A 7 -2.27 -6.62 10.67
C ALA A 7 -3.24 -7.50 9.84
N ALA A 8 -3.64 -7.07 8.64
CA ALA A 8 -4.59 -7.80 7.80
C ALA A 8 -3.89 -8.86 6.93
N ASP A 9 -3.18 -9.80 7.57
CA ASP A 9 -2.31 -10.79 6.90
C ASP A 9 -3.01 -11.56 5.78
N TRP A 10 -4.27 -11.95 5.99
CA TRP A 10 -5.04 -12.68 4.97
C TRP A 10 -5.29 -11.84 3.72
N ALA A 11 -5.65 -10.57 3.88
CA ALA A 11 -5.91 -9.67 2.77
C ALA A 11 -4.61 -9.38 2.01
N ILE A 12 -3.50 -9.15 2.72
CA ILE A 12 -2.18 -8.91 2.13
C ILE A 12 -1.79 -10.11 1.24
N ARG A 13 -1.80 -11.33 1.80
CA ARG A 13 -1.46 -12.56 1.05
C ARG A 13 -2.40 -12.82 -0.12
N PHE A 14 -3.67 -12.47 0.02
CA PHE A 14 -4.63 -12.57 -1.08
C PHE A 14 -4.16 -11.70 -2.25
N TYR A 15 -3.90 -10.42 -2.02
CA TYR A 15 -3.48 -9.51 -3.09
C TYR A 15 -2.09 -9.84 -3.65
N GLU A 16 -1.16 -10.29 -2.81
CA GLU A 16 0.16 -10.79 -3.26
C GLU A 16 0.01 -11.91 -4.29
N LYS A 17 -0.92 -12.86 -4.07
CA LYS A 17 -1.21 -13.93 -5.04
C LYS A 17 -1.75 -13.42 -6.38
N TYR A 18 -2.35 -12.22 -6.42
CA TYR A 18 -2.87 -11.59 -7.64
C TYR A 18 -1.88 -10.58 -8.25
N GLY A 19 -0.60 -10.62 -7.87
CA GLY A 19 0.45 -9.80 -8.48
C GLY A 19 0.50 -8.36 -7.95
N PHE A 20 0.00 -8.14 -6.74
CA PHE A 20 0.25 -6.91 -6.00
C PHE A 20 1.44 -7.09 -5.07
N GLU A 21 2.17 -6.01 -4.80
CA GLU A 21 3.30 -6.00 -3.88
C GLU A 21 3.17 -4.79 -2.95
N GLN A 22 3.67 -4.92 -1.71
CA GLN A 22 3.67 -3.80 -0.77
C GLN A 22 4.62 -2.70 -1.25
N THR A 23 4.18 -1.45 -1.20
CA THR A 23 5.01 -0.29 -1.55
C THR A 23 6.04 0.00 -0.44
N SER A 24 7.06 0.80 -0.74
CA SER A 24 8.01 1.25 0.30
C SER A 24 7.28 2.04 1.40
N PRO A 25 7.83 2.15 2.63
CA PRO A 25 7.23 2.97 3.68
C PRO A 25 7.03 4.43 3.29
N ALA A 26 7.97 4.99 2.52
CA ALA A 26 7.89 6.38 2.03
C ALA A 26 6.75 6.55 1.02
N ASP A 27 6.65 5.63 0.04
CA ASP A 27 5.55 5.65 -0.93
C ASP A 27 4.21 5.42 -0.24
N LYS A 28 4.15 4.48 0.70
CA LYS A 28 2.95 4.21 1.49
C LYS A 28 2.46 5.48 2.19
N ASP A 29 3.34 6.21 2.88
CA ASP A 29 2.97 7.46 3.57
C ASP A 29 2.46 8.52 2.57
N LEU A 30 3.16 8.70 1.44
CA LEU A 30 2.76 9.64 0.40
C LEU A 30 1.41 9.28 -0.21
N LEU A 31 1.21 8.01 -0.56
CA LEU A 31 -0.02 7.50 -1.15
C LEU A 31 -1.20 7.60 -0.18
N LEU A 32 -1.02 7.24 1.09
CA LEU A 32 -2.08 7.34 2.09
C LEU A 32 -2.51 8.79 2.32
N ARG A 33 -1.58 9.75 2.34
CA ARG A 33 -1.89 11.19 2.45
C ARG A 33 -2.55 11.76 1.20
N ALA A 34 -2.16 11.28 0.03
CA ALA A 34 -2.65 11.79 -1.25
C ALA A 34 -4.07 11.31 -1.56
N TYR A 35 -4.37 10.04 -1.27
CA TYR A 35 -5.60 9.40 -1.73
C TYR A 35 -6.61 9.14 -0.61
N TRP A 36 -6.23 9.21 0.67
CA TRP A 36 -7.13 8.99 1.80
C TRP A 36 -7.05 10.12 2.83
N THR A 37 -8.19 10.44 3.44
CA THR A 37 -8.25 11.35 4.59
C THR A 37 -8.37 10.51 5.86
N ILE A 38 -7.23 10.14 6.45
CA ILE A 38 -7.13 9.31 7.66
C ILE A 38 -6.15 9.93 8.68
N PRO A 39 -6.29 9.65 9.99
CA PRO A 39 -5.36 10.11 11.00
C PRO A 39 -3.94 9.54 10.83
N GLU A 40 -2.92 10.28 11.29
CA GLU A 40 -1.51 9.86 11.27
C GLU A 40 -1.29 8.44 11.83
N ARG A 41 -1.93 8.11 12.95
CA ARG A 41 -1.81 6.77 13.54
C ARG A 41 -2.34 5.65 12.63
N GLN A 42 -3.33 5.94 11.79
CA GLN A 42 -3.79 4.96 10.80
C GLN A 42 -2.78 4.82 9.66
N ILE A 43 -2.10 5.90 9.27
CA ILE A 43 -1.01 5.84 8.28
C ILE A 43 0.11 4.94 8.81
N GLU A 44 0.54 5.12 10.06
CA GLU A 44 1.58 4.32 10.71
C GLU A 44 1.26 2.81 10.74
N THR A 45 -0.01 2.45 10.88
CA THR A 45 -0.48 1.07 11.06
C THR A 45 -1.10 0.46 9.80
N SER A 46 -1.03 1.17 8.67
CA SER A 46 -1.49 0.71 7.37
C SER A 46 -0.33 0.31 6.48
N VAL A 47 -0.66 -0.42 5.42
CA VAL A 47 0.21 -0.72 4.27
C VAL A 47 -0.56 -0.41 3.00
N VAL A 48 0.17 -0.16 1.91
CA VAL A 48 -0.41 0.00 0.58
C VAL A 48 0.21 -1.05 -0.32
N LEU A 49 -0.63 -1.77 -1.06
CA LEU A 49 -0.20 -2.66 -2.12
C LEU A 49 -0.45 -2.03 -3.49
N ALA A 50 0.49 -2.21 -4.40
CA ALA A 50 0.44 -1.71 -5.76
C ALA A 50 0.64 -2.86 -6.76
N ASP A 51 0.07 -2.74 -7.96
CA ASP A 51 0.28 -3.72 -9.03
C ASP A 51 1.54 -3.38 -9.85
N GLY A 52 2.01 -4.32 -10.66
CA GLY A 52 3.24 -4.14 -11.46
C GLY A 52 3.25 -2.87 -12.31
N ARG A 53 2.10 -2.44 -12.84
CA ARG A 53 1.97 -1.20 -13.64
C ARG A 53 2.33 0.05 -12.84
N TRP A 54 1.98 0.09 -11.55
CA TRP A 54 2.35 1.21 -10.69
C TRP A 54 3.85 1.24 -10.46
N PHE A 55 4.49 0.08 -10.23
CA PHE A 55 5.94 0.01 -10.08
C PHE A 55 6.66 0.39 -11.36
N GLU A 56 6.24 -0.11 -12.52
CA GLU A 56 6.79 0.28 -13.83
C GLU A 56 6.75 1.79 -14.05
N ALA A 57 5.63 2.45 -13.69
CA ALA A 57 5.46 3.88 -13.83
C ALA A 57 6.25 4.73 -12.81
N ASN A 58 6.66 4.14 -11.69
CA ASN A 58 7.36 4.82 -10.59
C ASN A 58 8.78 4.27 -10.38
N THR A 59 9.31 3.48 -11.31
CA THR A 59 10.72 3.08 -11.34
C THR A 59 11.53 4.21 -11.96
N ALA A 60 12.36 4.87 -11.13
CA ALA A 60 13.39 5.82 -11.57
C ALA A 60 14.77 5.18 -11.44
#